data_AF-A0A941P271-F1
#
_entry.id   AF-A0A941P271-F1
#
_cell.length_a   1.000
_cell.length_b   1.000
_cell.length_c   1.000
_cell.angle_alpha   90.00
_cell.angle_beta   90.00
_cell.angle_gamma   90.00
#
_symmetry.space_group_name_H-M   'P 1'
#
loop_
_entity.id
_entity.type
_entity.pdbx_description
1 polymer ?
#
loop_
_entity_poly.entity_id
_entity_poly.type
_entity_poly.pdbx_seq_one_letter_code
_entity_poly.pdbx_strand_id
1 'polypeptide(L)' 'ADWGPRIAQGKDVLYKHALEGFTGAKGTMPARGANPSLTDDEVKAAVNYMVDQSM' A
#
# COMPACT_ATOMS: atom_id res chain seq x y z
N ALA A 1 5.89 11.85 -9.99
CA ALA A 1 6.72 11.18 -8.96
C ALA A 1 6.01 11.20 -7.60
N ASP A 2 4.87 10.50 -7.48
CA ASP A 2 4.02 10.55 -6.27
C ASP A 2 4.38 9.48 -5.22
N TRP A 3 5.24 8.52 -5.60
CA TRP A 3 5.60 7.37 -4.76
C TRP A 3 6.83 7.59 -3.89
N GLY A 4 7.73 8.52 -4.22
CA GLY A 4 8.94 8.78 -3.43
C GLY A 4 8.66 9.02 -1.93
N PRO A 5 7.76 9.96 -1.56
CA PRO A 5 7.40 10.20 -0.16
C PRO A 5 6.68 9.02 0.52
N ARG A 6 6.07 8.11 -0.25
CA ARG A 6 5.42 6.91 0.28
C ARG A 6 6.47 5.83 0.57
N ILE A 7 7.39 5.61 -0.36
CA ILE A 7 8.51 4.67 -0.24
C ILE A 7 9.40 5.06 0.94
N ALA A 8 9.64 6.35 1.17
CA ALA A 8 10.42 6.86 2.30
C ALA A 8 9.84 6.51 3.69
N GLN A 9 8.56 6.13 3.79
CA GLN A 9 7.96 5.68 5.06
C GLN A 9 8.34 4.24 5.42
N GLY A 10 8.92 3.49 4.47
CA GLY A 10 9.31 2.09 4.65
C GLY A 10 8.20 1.10 4.30
N LYS A 11 8.61 -0.12 3.93
CA LYS A 11 7.70 -1.19 3.47
C LYS A 11 6.67 -1.61 4.53
N ASP A 12 7.05 -1.65 5.80
CA ASP A 12 6.15 -2.04 6.89
C ASP A 12 4.94 -1.11 7.01
N VAL A 13 5.17 0.21 6.88
CA VAL A 13 4.10 1.22 6.89
C VAL A 13 3.21 1.07 5.66
N LEU A 14 3.80 0.83 4.48
CA LEU A 14 3.04 0.62 3.26
C LEU A 14 2.15 -0.62 3.34
N TYR A 15 2.67 -1.73 3.89
CA TYR A 15 1.90 -2.95 4.11
C TYR A 15 0.77 -2.73 5.09
N LYS A 16 1.05 -2.09 6.24
CA LYS A 16 0.03 -1.79 7.23
C LYS A 16 -1.12 -0.98 6.62
N HIS A 17 -0.81 0.11 5.92
CA HIS A 17 -1.82 0.94 5.27
C HIS A 17 -2.61 0.18 4.20
N ALA A 18 -1.96 -0.70 3.43
CA ALA A 18 -2.65 -1.49 2.42
C ALA A 18 -3.56 -2.58 3.00
N LEU A 19 -3.16 -3.19 4.12
CA LEU A 19 -3.92 -4.25 4.79
C LEU A 19 -5.08 -3.69 5.61
N GLU A 20 -4.83 -2.66 6.41
CA GLU A 20 -5.78 -2.11 7.37
C GLU A 20 -6.60 -0.95 6.79
N GLY A 21 -6.16 -0.40 5.67
CA GLY A 21 -6.67 0.87 5.15
C GLY A 21 -6.01 2.07 5.83
N PHE A 22 -6.10 3.21 5.18
CA PHE A 22 -5.45 4.43 5.63
C PHE A 22 -6.13 5.67 5.03
N THR A 23 -6.38 6.68 5.84
CA THR A 23 -6.79 8.01 5.37
C THR A 23 -5.61 8.95 5.48
N GLY A 24 -5.18 9.49 4.34
CA GLY A 24 -4.07 10.44 4.28
C GLY A 24 -4.41 11.71 3.51
N ALA A 25 -3.38 12.53 3.29
CA ALA A 25 -3.52 13.83 2.62
C ALA A 25 -4.10 13.75 1.19
N LYS A 26 -3.98 12.60 0.52
CA LYS A 26 -4.47 12.38 -0.85
C LYS A 26 -5.80 11.61 -0.91
N GLY A 27 -6.44 11.38 0.23
CA GLY A 27 -7.70 10.66 0.34
C GLY A 27 -7.59 9.35 1.12
N THR A 28 -8.60 8.50 0.94
CA THR A 28 -8.76 7.24 1.69
C THR A 28 -8.38 6.04 0.83
N MET A 29 -7.51 5.19 1.37
CA MET A 29 -7.22 3.85 0.88
C MET A 29 -8.03 2.85 1.72
N PRO A 30 -9.00 2.13 1.13
CA PRO A 30 -9.72 1.08 1.85
C PRO A 30 -8.80 -0.11 2.17
N ALA A 31 -9.10 -0.81 3.26
CA ALA A 31 -8.46 -2.07 3.63
C ALA A 31 -8.47 -3.06 2.46
N ARG A 32 -7.32 -3.69 2.19
CA ARG A 32 -7.13 -4.66 1.08
C ARG A 32 -7.62 -4.14 -0.27
N GLY A 33 -7.54 -2.83 -0.52
CA GLY A 33 -8.03 -2.23 -1.76
C GLY A 33 -9.53 -2.43 -2.01
N ALA A 34 -10.32 -2.51 -0.93
CA ALA A 34 -11.75 -2.83 -0.93
C ALA A 34 -12.10 -4.26 -1.36
N ASN A 35 -11.12 -5.17 -1.42
CA ASN A 35 -11.36 -6.58 -1.68
C ASN A 35 -11.01 -7.45 -0.45
N PRO A 36 -12.00 -7.86 0.36
CA PRO A 36 -11.75 -8.62 1.58
C PRO A 36 -11.30 -10.06 1.34
N SER A 37 -11.39 -10.60 0.11
CA SER A 37 -10.95 -11.97 -0.19
C SER A 37 -9.44 -12.11 -0.39
N LEU A 38 -8.72 -11.00 -0.57
CA LEU A 38 -7.27 -11.02 -0.73
C LEU A 38 -6.60 -11.44 0.56
N THR A 39 -5.64 -12.34 0.45
CA THR A 39 -4.72 -12.71 1.54
C THR A 39 -3.72 -11.58 1.82
N ASP A 40 -3.10 -11.61 3.01
CA ASP A 40 -2.07 -10.62 3.36
C ASP A 40 -0.88 -10.66 2.40
N ASP A 41 -0.52 -11.86 1.94
CA ASP A 41 0.61 -12.07 1.04
C ASP A 41 0.34 -11.53 -0.36
N GLU A 42 -0.89 -11.69 -0.88
CA GLU A 42 -1.30 -11.08 -2.16
C GLU A 42 -1.26 -9.55 -2.09
N VAL A 43 -1.73 -8.96 -0.99
CA VAL A 43 -1.67 -7.51 -0.79
C VAL A 43 -0.22 -7.02 -0.71
N LYS A 44 0.64 -7.70 0.06
CA LYS A 44 2.07 -7.35 0.18
C LYS A 44 2.80 -7.50 -1.15
N ALA A 45 2.50 -8.55 -1.92
CA ALA A 45 3.07 -8.76 -3.25
C ALA A 45 2.68 -7.63 -4.21
N ALA A 46 1.41 -7.20 -4.18
CA ALA A 46 0.96 -6.04 -4.96
C ALA A 46 1.68 -4.74 -4.55
N VAL A 47 1.84 -4.48 -3.24
CA VAL A 47 2.58 -3.32 -2.75
C VAL A 47 4.03 -3.35 -3.24
N ASN A 48 4.70 -4.51 -3.20
CA ASN A 48 6.07 -4.66 -3.73
C ASN A 48 6.14 -4.31 -5.20
N TYR A 49 5.24 -4.86 -6.02
CA TYR A 49 5.18 -4.55 -7.44
C TYR A 49 5.01 -3.05 -7.70
N MET A 50 4.12 -2.38 -6.97
CA MET A 50 3.91 -0.93 -7.12
C MET A 50 5.14 -0.11 -6.74
N VAL A 51 5.85 -0.48 -5.68
CA VAL A 51 7.11 0.16 -5.27
C VAL A 51 8.16 -0.04 -6.36
N ASP A 52 8.33 -1.25 -6.86
CA ASP A 52 9.33 -1.59 -7.88
C ASP A 52 9.07 -0.87 -9.21
N GLN A 53 7.80 -0.70 -9.61
CA GLN A 53 7.41 0.07 -10.81
C GLN A 53 7.51 1.59 -10.64
N SER A 54 7.76 2.08 -9.43
CA SER A 54 7.82 3.51 -9.11
C SER A 54 9.25 4.02 -8.85
N MET A 55 10.23 3.12 -9.03
CA MET A 55 11.67 3.39 -8.95
C MET A 55 12.24 3.83 -10.29
#